data_AF-A0A3D5Q6L9-F1
#
_entry.id   AF-A0A3D5Q6L9-F1
#
_cell.length_a   1.000
_cell.length_b   1.000
_cell.length_c   1.000
_cell.angle_alpha   90.00
_cell.angle_beta   90.00
_cell.angle_gamma   90.00
#
_symmetry.space_group_name_H-M   'P 1'
#
loop_
_entity.id
_entity.type
_entity.pdbx_description
1 polymer ?
#
loop_
_entity_poly.entity_id
_entity_poly.type
_entity_poly.pdbx_seq_one_letter_code
_entity_poly.pdbx_strand_id
1 'polypeptide(L)'
;QRLPVYGELLNRLAEEGVEWVQIDEPALVTDLDGHWKHAFQLAYHQLKSAPVKLLLTTYFGQLRDNLQLACELPVAGLHLDAVRARGEVSRLVDWLPGHKILSLGVIDGRNIWKTDLTAVLDWLEPVHERLGSRLWLAPSCSLLHVPVDLERETELEPEIRSWLAFARQKLDELDILARALSNGRGEVAGPLHDNQQAIRSRRNSGRVTNPEVRTATAAITPAMAQRHSAYPERAKRQQRKLNLPLFPTTTIGSFP
;
A
#
# COMPACT_ATOMS: atom_id res chain seq x y z
N GLN A 1 27.86 13.50 3.40
CA GLN A 1 28.81 12.37 3.56
C GLN A 1 28.34 11.09 2.87
N ARG A 2 27.05 10.70 2.93
CA ARG A 2 26.57 9.44 2.30
C ARG A 2 26.27 9.54 0.78
N LEU A 3 25.93 10.72 0.27
CA LEU A 3 25.57 10.90 -1.15
C LEU A 3 26.67 10.47 -2.15
N PRO A 4 27.97 10.73 -1.93
CA PRO A 4 29.02 10.21 -2.79
C PRO A 4 29.02 8.67 -2.89
N VAL A 5 28.79 7.98 -1.76
CA VAL A 5 28.73 6.51 -1.72
C VAL A 5 27.54 5.97 -2.53
N TYR A 6 26.38 6.63 -2.45
CA TYR A 6 25.24 6.30 -3.31
C TYR A 6 25.55 6.57 -4.80
N GLY A 7 26.23 7.67 -5.11
CA GLY A 7 26.67 7.96 -6.48
C GLY A 7 27.61 6.88 -7.04
N GLU A 8 28.59 6.43 -6.26
CA GLU A 8 29.49 5.32 -6.64
C GLU A 8 28.71 4.02 -6.86
N LEU A 9 27.75 3.69 -6.00
CA LEU A 9 26.90 2.51 -6.16
C LEU A 9 26.08 2.57 -7.46
N LEU A 10 25.46 3.71 -7.75
CA LEU A 10 24.65 3.88 -8.97
C LEU A 10 25.52 3.80 -10.24
N ASN A 11 26.75 4.32 -10.19
CA ASN A 11 27.70 4.18 -11.31
C ASN A 11 28.09 2.71 -11.53
N ARG A 12 28.40 1.97 -10.46
CA ARG A 12 28.70 0.53 -10.56
C ARG A 12 27.52 -0.26 -11.13
N LEU A 13 26.29 0.04 -10.70
CA LEU A 13 25.10 -0.61 -11.27
C LEU A 13 24.98 -0.33 -12.77
N ALA A 14 25.29 0.88 -13.23
CA ALA A 14 25.31 1.18 -14.65
C ALA A 14 26.41 0.44 -15.42
N GLU A 15 27.60 0.29 -14.82
CA GLU A 15 28.71 -0.50 -15.40
C GLU A 15 28.32 -1.97 -15.60
N GLU A 16 27.47 -2.51 -14.72
CA GLU A 16 26.86 -3.84 -14.84
C GLU A 16 25.65 -3.88 -15.81
N GLY A 17 25.35 -2.78 -16.50
CA GLY A 17 24.26 -2.69 -17.49
C GLY A 17 22.87 -2.45 -16.91
N VAL A 18 22.74 -2.09 -15.63
CA VAL A 18 21.44 -1.75 -15.03
C VAL A 18 20.91 -0.44 -15.60
N GLU A 19 19.74 -0.47 -16.22
CA GLU A 19 19.11 0.74 -16.77
C GLU A 19 18.29 1.52 -15.73
N TRP A 20 17.62 0.82 -14.83
CA TRP A 20 16.67 1.39 -13.86
C TRP A 20 17.01 0.96 -12.44
N VAL A 21 17.01 1.92 -11.53
CA VAL A 21 17.15 1.68 -10.10
C VAL A 21 15.96 2.28 -9.38
N GLN A 22 15.26 1.44 -8.62
CA GLN A 22 14.24 1.88 -7.67
C GLN A 22 14.92 2.41 -6.40
N ILE A 23 14.56 3.63 -5.99
CA ILE A 23 14.97 4.20 -4.71
C ILE A 23 13.72 4.49 -3.88
N ASP A 24 13.60 3.79 -2.77
CA ASP A 24 12.47 3.90 -1.86
C ASP A 24 12.61 5.12 -0.96
N GLU A 25 11.65 6.04 -1.08
CA GLU A 25 11.52 7.25 -0.25
C GLU A 25 10.13 7.34 0.41
N PRO A 26 9.72 6.33 1.22
CA PRO A 26 8.41 6.35 1.88
C PRO A 26 8.26 7.48 2.88
N ALA A 27 9.35 8.13 3.31
CA ALA A 27 9.27 9.33 4.15
C ALA A 27 8.49 10.47 3.47
N LEU A 28 8.38 10.49 2.13
CA LEU A 28 7.58 11.49 1.42
C LEU A 28 6.07 11.43 1.71
N VAL A 29 5.57 10.35 2.31
CA VAL A 29 4.15 10.24 2.71
C VAL A 29 3.89 10.76 4.13
N THR A 30 4.91 11.26 4.82
CA THR A 30 4.80 11.84 6.16
C THR A 30 4.80 13.37 6.12
N ASP A 31 4.54 14.01 7.26
CA ASP A 31 4.63 15.45 7.38
C ASP A 31 6.11 15.87 7.44
N LEU A 32 6.59 16.49 6.36
CA LEU A 32 7.97 16.94 6.22
C LEU A 32 8.08 18.45 6.43
N ASP A 33 8.99 18.87 7.30
CA ASP A 33 9.35 20.28 7.44
C ASP A 33 10.22 20.77 6.27
N GLY A 34 10.51 22.07 6.25
CA GLY A 34 11.30 22.69 5.18
C GLY A 34 12.74 22.14 5.07
N HIS A 35 13.36 21.72 6.18
CA HIS A 35 14.72 21.18 6.17
C HIS A 35 14.74 19.82 5.46
N TRP A 36 13.76 18.96 5.74
CA TRP A 36 13.62 17.67 5.07
C TRP A 36 13.30 17.82 3.59
N LYS A 37 12.36 18.71 3.23
CA LYS A 37 12.05 18.99 1.82
C LYS A 37 13.28 19.47 1.05
N HIS A 38 14.08 20.34 1.65
CA HIS A 38 15.34 20.80 1.06
C HIS A 38 16.38 19.67 0.92
N ALA A 39 16.46 18.77 1.90
CA ALA A 39 17.37 17.62 1.84
C ALA A 39 17.06 16.69 0.65
N PHE A 40 15.78 16.45 0.34
CA PHE A 40 15.37 15.71 -0.86
C PHE A 40 15.86 16.38 -2.14
N GLN A 41 15.64 17.69 -2.27
CA GLN A 41 16.08 18.44 -3.44
C GLN A 41 17.61 18.34 -3.63
N LEU A 42 18.38 18.54 -2.56
CA LEU A 42 19.84 18.44 -2.60
C LEU A 42 20.29 17.03 -3.00
N ALA A 43 19.73 16.00 -2.36
CA ALA A 43 20.10 14.61 -2.59
C ALA A 43 19.88 14.22 -4.05
N TYR A 44 18.67 14.41 -4.58
CA TYR A 44 18.36 14.02 -5.95
C TYR A 44 19.03 14.94 -6.98
N HIS A 45 19.27 16.21 -6.68
CA HIS A 45 20.08 17.06 -7.56
C HIS A 45 21.52 16.55 -7.70
N GLN A 46 22.07 15.93 -6.66
CA GLN A 46 23.39 15.28 -6.73
C GLN A 46 23.30 13.92 -7.44
N LEU A 47 22.30 13.09 -7.13
CA LEU A 47 22.18 11.73 -7.69
C LEU A 47 21.76 11.71 -9.16
N LYS A 48 21.18 12.78 -9.70
CA LYS A 48 20.79 12.86 -11.12
C LYS A 48 21.97 12.71 -12.10
N SER A 49 23.21 12.88 -11.64
CA SER A 49 24.40 12.70 -12.49
C SER A 49 24.71 11.22 -12.74
N ALA A 50 24.08 10.30 -12.01
CA ALA A 50 24.24 8.87 -12.25
C ALA A 50 23.67 8.50 -13.63
N PRO A 51 24.33 7.59 -14.38
CA PRO A 51 23.87 7.19 -15.70
C PRO A 51 22.60 6.31 -15.68
N VAL A 52 22.28 5.68 -14.54
CA VAL A 52 21.04 4.91 -14.37
C VAL A 52 19.82 5.81 -14.22
N LYS A 53 18.67 5.33 -14.69
CA LYS A 53 17.37 5.98 -14.48
C LYS A 53 16.86 5.67 -13.08
N LEU A 54 16.50 6.73 -12.33
CA LEU A 54 15.96 6.58 -10.97
C LEU A 54 14.43 6.56 -11.00
N LEU A 55 13.84 5.53 -10.38
CA LEU A 55 12.42 5.46 -10.04
C LEU A 55 12.28 5.82 -8.55
N LEU A 56 11.76 7.02 -8.26
CA LEU A 56 11.45 7.46 -6.90
C LEU A 56 10.20 6.73 -6.42
N THR A 57 10.30 5.92 -5.39
CA THR A 57 9.20 5.04 -4.97
C THR A 57 8.65 5.40 -3.60
N THR A 58 7.33 5.64 -3.54
CA THR A 58 6.61 6.02 -2.33
C THR A 58 5.43 5.07 -2.08
N TYR A 59 5.15 4.77 -0.81
CA TYR A 59 4.09 3.83 -0.45
C TYR A 59 3.56 4.05 0.97
N PHE A 60 2.45 3.38 1.29
CA PHE A 60 1.74 3.40 2.58
C PHE A 60 0.89 4.62 2.87
N GLY A 61 0.92 5.65 2.02
CA GLY A 61 0.17 6.88 2.25
C GLY A 61 0.11 7.79 1.03
N GLN A 62 -0.57 8.91 1.24
CA GLN A 62 -0.65 10.03 0.31
C GLN A 62 0.57 10.93 0.45
N LEU A 63 1.01 11.56 -0.64
CA LEU A 63 2.09 12.53 -0.65
C LEU A 63 1.66 13.89 -0.09
N ARG A 64 0.37 14.26 -0.23
CA ARG A 64 -0.21 15.51 0.28
C ARG A 64 0.63 16.73 -0.10
N ASP A 65 1.13 17.47 0.90
CA ASP A 65 1.94 18.68 0.74
C ASP A 65 3.35 18.41 0.17
N ASN A 66 3.72 17.14 -0.02
CA ASN A 66 4.96 16.71 -0.67
C ASN A 66 4.75 16.28 -2.13
N LEU A 67 3.50 16.28 -2.63
CA LEU A 67 3.19 15.83 -4.00
C LEU A 67 3.95 16.63 -5.05
N GLN A 68 3.96 17.96 -4.91
CA GLN A 68 4.67 18.84 -5.84
C GLN A 68 6.18 18.57 -5.80
N LEU A 69 6.75 18.47 -4.59
CA LEU A 69 8.17 18.13 -4.41
C LEU A 69 8.52 16.83 -5.15
N ALA A 70 7.74 15.75 -4.94
CA ALA A 70 7.98 14.47 -5.59
C ALA A 70 7.94 14.56 -7.13
N CYS A 71 7.05 15.38 -7.69
CA CYS A 71 6.96 15.61 -9.14
C CYS A 71 8.17 16.37 -9.69
N GLU A 72 8.75 17.28 -8.91
CA GLU A 72 9.85 18.17 -9.32
C GLU A 72 11.24 17.54 -9.20
N LEU A 73 11.43 16.54 -8.33
CA LEU A 73 12.74 15.89 -8.13
C LEU A 73 13.31 15.35 -9.46
N PRO A 74 14.62 15.51 -9.74
CA PRO A 74 15.23 15.16 -11.04
C PRO A 74 15.44 13.64 -11.18
N VAL A 75 14.34 12.90 -11.24
CA VAL A 75 14.27 11.43 -11.41
C VAL A 75 13.60 11.07 -12.73
N ALA A 76 13.83 9.84 -13.21
CA ALA A 76 13.26 9.35 -14.47
C ALA A 76 11.82 8.83 -14.32
N GLY A 77 11.40 8.48 -13.10
CA GLY A 77 10.03 8.09 -12.82
C GLY A 77 9.63 8.28 -11.35
N LEU A 78 8.32 8.24 -11.11
CA LEU A 78 7.71 8.30 -9.80
C LEU A 78 6.75 7.12 -9.63
N HIS A 79 6.87 6.37 -8.54
CA HIS A 79 5.89 5.40 -8.11
C HIS A 79 5.02 5.96 -6.99
N LEU A 80 3.70 5.77 -7.14
CA LEU A 80 2.69 6.12 -6.16
C LEU A 80 1.85 4.89 -5.77
N ASP A 81 1.68 4.66 -4.47
CA ASP A 81 0.66 3.76 -3.92
C ASP A 81 -0.75 4.27 -4.23
N ALA A 82 -1.33 3.81 -5.33
CA ALA A 82 -2.67 4.18 -5.75
C ALA A 82 -3.79 3.46 -4.96
N VAL A 83 -3.46 2.47 -4.12
CA VAL A 83 -4.43 1.85 -3.20
C VAL A 83 -4.74 2.80 -2.03
N ARG A 84 -3.75 3.54 -1.55
CA ARG A 84 -3.90 4.51 -0.46
C ARG A 84 -4.04 5.95 -0.94
N ALA A 85 -3.47 6.29 -2.10
CA ALA A 85 -3.40 7.65 -2.63
C ALA A 85 -4.13 7.83 -3.97
N ARG A 86 -5.18 7.03 -4.25
CA ARG A 86 -5.94 7.11 -5.52
C ARG A 86 -6.37 8.52 -5.90
N GLY A 87 -6.75 9.34 -4.91
CA GLY A 87 -7.19 10.74 -5.12
C GLY A 87 -6.08 11.71 -5.56
N GLU A 88 -4.82 11.31 -5.55
CA GLU A 88 -3.69 12.13 -6.01
C GLU A 88 -3.28 11.83 -7.44
N VAL A 89 -3.75 10.71 -8.02
CA VAL A 89 -3.32 10.25 -9.35
C VAL A 89 -3.66 11.25 -10.44
N SER A 90 -4.85 11.87 -10.42
CA SER A 90 -5.22 12.88 -11.43
C SER A 90 -4.26 14.07 -11.42
N ARG A 91 -3.98 14.64 -10.24
CA ARG A 91 -3.02 15.74 -10.07
C ARG A 91 -1.62 15.33 -10.50
N LEU A 92 -1.21 14.11 -10.17
CA LEU A 92 0.10 13.59 -10.54
C LEU A 92 0.21 13.44 -12.07
N VAL A 93 -0.81 12.91 -12.76
CA VAL A 93 -0.84 12.83 -14.23
C VAL A 93 -0.75 14.23 -14.86
N ASP A 94 -1.37 15.25 -14.25
CA ASP A 94 -1.33 16.62 -14.74
C ASP A 94 0.01 17.32 -14.50
N TRP A 95 0.66 17.06 -13.36
CA TRP A 95 1.88 17.78 -12.94
C TRP A 95 3.18 17.06 -13.31
N LEU A 96 3.16 15.74 -13.51
CA LEU A 96 4.36 14.97 -13.76
C LEU A 96 4.92 15.27 -15.17
N PRO A 97 6.18 15.74 -15.29
CA PRO A 97 6.77 16.09 -16.57
C PRO A 97 6.63 15.00 -17.64
N GLY A 98 6.41 15.42 -18.88
CA GLY A 98 6.10 14.58 -20.04
C GLY A 98 7.06 13.42 -20.34
N HIS A 99 8.30 13.51 -19.86
CA HIS A 99 9.35 12.52 -20.07
C HIS A 99 9.46 11.48 -18.95
N LYS A 100 8.76 11.67 -17.81
CA LYS A 100 8.87 10.78 -16.66
C LYS A 100 7.89 9.62 -16.72
N ILE A 101 8.33 8.46 -16.28
CA ILE A 101 7.44 7.30 -16.06
C ILE A 101 6.60 7.51 -14.80
N LEU A 102 5.32 7.15 -14.88
CA LEU A 102 4.44 7.03 -13.72
C LEU A 102 4.17 5.56 -13.44
N SER A 103 4.69 5.04 -12.33
CA SER A 103 4.34 3.73 -11.82
C SER A 103 3.17 3.86 -10.83
N LEU A 104 2.09 3.13 -11.07
CA LEU A 104 0.92 3.09 -10.18
C LEU A 104 0.86 1.76 -9.45
N GLY A 105 0.92 1.86 -8.12
CA GLY A 105 0.72 0.76 -7.20
C GLY A 105 -0.76 0.42 -7.02
N VAL A 106 -1.30 -0.47 -7.86
CA VAL A 106 -2.76 -0.71 -7.99
C VAL A 106 -3.25 -1.99 -7.33
N ILE A 107 -2.33 -2.89 -6.95
CA ILE A 107 -2.63 -4.13 -6.23
C ILE A 107 -2.18 -4.00 -4.77
N ASP A 108 -3.06 -4.23 -3.79
CA ASP A 108 -2.74 -4.02 -2.37
C ASP A 108 -1.65 -4.99 -1.90
N GLY A 109 -0.44 -4.47 -1.67
CA GLY A 109 0.70 -5.23 -1.18
C GLY A 109 0.70 -5.45 0.34
N ARG A 110 -0.30 -4.93 1.07
CA ARG A 110 -0.43 -5.08 2.54
C ARG A 110 -1.62 -5.92 2.98
N ASN A 111 -2.41 -6.43 2.04
CA ASN A 111 -3.61 -7.17 2.38
C ASN A 111 -3.84 -8.35 1.45
N ILE A 112 -4.44 -9.39 2.00
CA ILE A 112 -4.65 -10.69 1.38
C ILE A 112 -5.90 -10.78 0.50
N TRP A 113 -6.66 -9.69 0.38
CA TRP A 113 -7.86 -9.69 -0.46
C TRP A 113 -7.51 -9.69 -1.95
N LYS A 114 -8.26 -10.48 -2.72
CA LYS A 114 -8.29 -10.44 -4.18
C LYS A 114 -8.74 -9.05 -4.66
N THR A 115 -8.05 -8.52 -5.66
CA THR A 115 -8.35 -7.19 -6.21
C THR A 115 -9.59 -7.24 -7.09
N ASP A 116 -10.45 -6.22 -7.04
CA ASP A 116 -11.55 -6.06 -8.00
C ASP A 116 -11.00 -5.52 -9.32
N LEU A 117 -10.61 -6.43 -10.23
CA LEU A 117 -9.88 -6.08 -11.46
C LEU A 117 -10.72 -5.26 -12.41
N THR A 118 -12.04 -5.48 -12.46
CA THR A 118 -12.95 -4.68 -13.29
C THR A 118 -12.97 -3.23 -12.82
N ALA A 119 -13.15 -3.00 -11.50
CA ALA A 119 -13.16 -1.65 -10.94
C ALA A 119 -11.80 -0.93 -11.06
N VAL A 120 -10.69 -1.69 -11.08
CA VAL A 120 -9.35 -1.14 -11.34
C VAL A 120 -9.20 -0.76 -12.81
N LEU A 121 -9.63 -1.61 -13.76
CA LEU A 121 -9.59 -1.32 -15.19
C LEU A 121 -10.45 -0.12 -15.57
N ASP A 122 -11.69 -0.04 -15.08
CA ASP A 122 -12.61 1.09 -15.32
C ASP A 122 -11.96 2.45 -14.96
N TRP A 123 -10.99 2.44 -14.05
CA TRP A 123 -10.27 3.62 -13.64
C TRP A 123 -8.90 3.80 -14.30
N LEU A 124 -8.20 2.70 -14.61
CA LEU A 124 -6.90 2.75 -15.27
C LEU A 124 -7.01 3.08 -16.76
N GLU A 125 -8.07 2.68 -17.45
CA GLU A 125 -8.25 2.95 -18.88
C GLU A 125 -8.11 4.43 -19.25
N PRO A 126 -8.84 5.39 -18.64
CA PRO A 126 -8.65 6.81 -18.94
C PRO A 126 -7.27 7.34 -18.54
N VAL A 127 -6.60 6.73 -17.56
CA VAL A 127 -5.21 7.09 -17.19
C VAL A 127 -4.23 6.58 -18.25
N HIS A 128 -4.45 5.36 -18.74
CA HIS A 128 -3.66 4.73 -19.78
C HIS A 128 -3.77 5.46 -21.10
N GLU A 129 -4.97 5.93 -21.49
CA GLU A 129 -5.18 6.76 -22.68
C GLU A 129 -4.33 8.05 -22.66
N ARG A 130 -4.12 8.64 -21.47
CA ARG A 130 -3.32 9.86 -21.32
C ARG A 130 -1.82 9.62 -21.29
N LEU A 131 -1.38 8.51 -20.70
CA LEU A 131 0.03 8.24 -20.44
C LEU A 131 0.68 7.28 -21.44
N GLY A 132 -0.11 6.40 -22.06
CA GLY A 132 0.37 5.34 -22.94
C GLY A 132 1.47 4.51 -22.26
N SER A 133 2.61 4.40 -22.95
CA SER A 133 3.80 3.66 -22.47
C SER A 133 4.46 4.24 -21.22
N ARG A 134 4.08 5.45 -20.78
CA ARG A 134 4.58 6.04 -19.53
C ARG A 134 3.90 5.48 -18.29
N LEU A 135 2.79 4.76 -18.42
CA LEU A 135 2.10 4.14 -17.31
C LEU A 135 2.70 2.75 -17.03
N TRP A 136 3.29 2.57 -15.85
CA TRP A 136 3.71 1.27 -15.34
C TRP A 136 2.75 0.80 -14.26
N LEU A 137 2.44 -0.49 -14.26
CA LEU A 137 1.65 -1.11 -13.19
C LEU A 137 2.58 -1.79 -12.19
N ALA A 138 2.26 -1.67 -10.90
CA ALA A 138 3.02 -2.26 -9.82
C ALA A 138 2.10 -2.64 -8.64
N PRO A 139 2.59 -3.44 -7.69
CA PRO A 139 1.96 -3.52 -6.37
C PRO A 139 2.00 -2.17 -5.65
N SER A 140 1.09 -1.93 -4.70
CA SER A 140 1.00 -0.69 -3.92
C SER A 140 2.23 -0.44 -3.03
N CYS A 141 2.94 -1.51 -2.70
CA CYS A 141 4.18 -1.53 -1.92
C CYS A 141 4.85 -2.90 -2.13
N SER A 142 6.00 -3.14 -1.50
CA SER A 142 6.60 -4.47 -1.49
C SER A 142 5.59 -5.55 -1.06
N LEU A 143 5.61 -6.70 -1.77
CA LEU A 143 4.80 -7.87 -1.41
C LEU A 143 5.34 -8.62 -0.17
N LEU A 144 6.40 -8.10 0.46
CA LEU A 144 6.90 -8.56 1.76
C LEU A 144 5.81 -8.59 2.85
N HIS A 145 4.78 -7.76 2.73
CA HIS A 145 3.74 -7.60 3.75
C HIS A 145 2.53 -8.53 3.57
N VAL A 146 2.59 -9.49 2.64
CA VAL A 146 1.59 -10.53 2.47
C VAL A 146 2.26 -11.91 2.44
N PRO A 147 1.52 -13.00 2.75
CA PRO A 147 2.08 -14.34 2.59
C PRO A 147 2.44 -14.62 1.14
N VAL A 148 3.25 -15.67 0.92
CA VAL A 148 3.88 -15.92 -0.39
C VAL A 148 2.89 -16.48 -1.41
N ASP A 149 2.19 -17.57 -1.07
CA ASP A 149 1.44 -18.35 -2.06
C ASP A 149 0.18 -18.98 -1.46
N LEU A 150 -0.98 -18.59 -1.99
CA LEU A 150 -2.29 -19.05 -1.53
C LEU A 150 -2.53 -20.54 -1.84
N GLU A 151 -1.83 -21.10 -2.82
CA GLU A 151 -1.96 -22.53 -3.16
C GLU A 151 -1.49 -23.45 -2.02
N ARG A 152 -0.73 -22.91 -1.06
CA ARG A 152 -0.28 -23.63 0.14
C ARG A 152 -1.35 -23.74 1.23
N GLU A 153 -2.46 -23.03 1.10
CA GLU A 153 -3.58 -23.10 2.04
C GLU A 153 -4.50 -24.29 1.68
N THR A 154 -4.36 -25.39 2.41
CA THR A 154 -5.11 -26.64 2.19
C THR A 154 -6.37 -26.77 3.05
N GLU A 155 -6.48 -26.01 4.14
CA GLU A 155 -7.59 -26.10 5.09
C GLU A 155 -8.67 -25.03 4.86
N LEU A 156 -8.38 -24.00 4.05
CA LEU A 156 -9.34 -22.95 3.74
C LEU A 156 -10.45 -23.47 2.84
N GLU A 157 -11.69 -23.21 3.24
CA GLU A 157 -12.86 -23.51 2.41
C GLU A 157 -12.75 -22.83 1.03
N PRO A 158 -13.14 -23.51 -0.07
CA PRO A 158 -12.97 -22.99 -1.43
C PRO A 158 -13.59 -21.61 -1.66
N GLU A 159 -14.75 -21.35 -1.07
CA GLU A 159 -15.43 -20.05 -1.16
C GLU A 159 -14.56 -18.93 -0.58
N ILE A 160 -14.05 -19.09 0.65
CA ILE A 160 -13.19 -18.10 1.31
C ILE A 160 -11.88 -17.96 0.54
N ARG A 161 -11.25 -19.08 0.16
CA ARG A 161 -10.00 -19.08 -0.60
C ARG A 161 -10.16 -18.31 -1.92
N SER A 162 -11.32 -18.39 -2.58
CA SER A 162 -11.60 -17.62 -3.80
C SER A 162 -11.56 -16.11 -3.60
N TRP A 163 -11.73 -15.61 -2.38
CA TRP A 163 -11.72 -14.18 -2.08
C TRP A 163 -10.31 -13.60 -1.84
N LEU A 164 -9.30 -14.48 -1.81
CA LEU A 164 -7.94 -14.14 -1.42
C LEU A 164 -6.98 -14.08 -2.61
N ALA A 165 -5.89 -13.35 -2.41
CA ALA A 165 -4.72 -13.31 -3.27
C ALA A 165 -3.48 -13.02 -2.41
N PHE A 166 -2.50 -13.91 -2.45
CA PHE A 166 -1.19 -13.75 -1.79
C PHE A 166 -0.17 -13.21 -2.80
N ALA A 167 1.12 -13.11 -2.45
CA ALA A 167 2.12 -12.46 -3.30
C ALA A 167 2.14 -13.00 -4.74
N ARG A 168 2.15 -14.33 -4.91
CA ARG A 168 2.14 -14.95 -6.25
C ARG A 168 0.88 -14.58 -7.05
N GLN A 169 -0.31 -14.73 -6.45
CA GLN A 169 -1.57 -14.41 -7.12
C GLN A 169 -1.70 -12.92 -7.45
N LYS A 170 -1.06 -12.03 -6.67
CA LYS A 170 -1.01 -10.59 -6.96
C LYS A 170 -0.16 -10.26 -8.19
N LEU A 171 0.83 -11.09 -8.53
CA LEU A 171 1.57 -10.96 -9.79
C LEU A 171 0.68 -11.36 -10.97
N ASP A 172 -0.12 -12.42 -10.84
CA ASP A 172 -1.10 -12.81 -11.86
C ASP A 172 -2.15 -11.69 -12.06
N GLU A 173 -2.61 -11.05 -10.98
CA GLU A 173 -3.51 -9.88 -11.07
C GLU A 173 -2.88 -8.72 -11.87
N LEU A 174 -1.59 -8.44 -11.69
CA LEU A 174 -0.88 -7.41 -12.46
C LEU A 174 -0.77 -7.76 -13.95
N ASP A 175 -0.44 -9.02 -14.27
CA ASP A 175 -0.37 -9.50 -15.65
C ASP A 175 -1.72 -9.35 -16.37
N ILE A 176 -2.82 -9.73 -15.70
CA ILE A 176 -4.18 -9.59 -16.25
C ILE A 176 -4.49 -8.12 -16.56
N LEU A 177 -4.18 -7.20 -15.63
CA LEU A 177 -4.39 -5.77 -15.85
C LEU A 177 -3.55 -5.24 -17.03
N ALA A 178 -2.27 -5.62 -17.10
CA ALA A 178 -1.36 -5.18 -18.16
C ALA A 178 -1.82 -5.65 -19.55
N ARG A 179 -2.25 -6.91 -19.66
CA ARG A 179 -2.79 -7.48 -20.91
C ARG A 179 -4.12 -6.84 -21.30
N ALA A 180 -5.02 -6.64 -20.35
CA ALA A 180 -6.29 -5.95 -20.59
C ALA A 180 -6.09 -4.52 -21.13
N LEU A 181 -5.13 -3.76 -20.57
CA LEU A 181 -4.84 -2.40 -21.05
C LEU A 181 -4.17 -2.40 -22.43
N SER A 182 -3.28 -3.36 -22.70
CA SER A 182 -2.51 -3.39 -23.95
C SER A 182 -3.30 -3.92 -25.14
N ASN A 183 -4.12 -4.95 -24.91
CA ASN A 183 -4.77 -5.73 -25.98
C ASN A 183 -6.30 -5.76 -25.87
N GLY A 184 -6.85 -5.11 -24.84
CA GLY A 184 -8.28 -5.02 -24.56
C GLY A 184 -8.79 -6.13 -23.63
N ARG A 185 -9.88 -5.83 -22.91
CA ARG A 185 -10.51 -6.73 -21.92
C ARG A 185 -10.90 -8.10 -22.48
N GLY A 186 -11.17 -8.19 -23.79
CA GLY A 186 -11.54 -9.43 -24.47
C GLY A 186 -10.47 -10.52 -24.35
N GLU A 187 -9.19 -10.14 -24.33
CA GLU A 187 -8.07 -11.08 -24.22
C GLU A 187 -8.07 -11.85 -22.88
N VAL A 188 -8.54 -11.19 -21.82
CA VAL A 188 -8.56 -11.73 -20.45
C VAL A 188 -9.99 -11.89 -19.91
N ALA A 189 -10.96 -12.09 -20.80
CA ALA A 189 -12.38 -12.17 -20.43
C ALA A 189 -12.69 -13.26 -19.40
N GLY A 190 -12.06 -14.45 -19.54
CA GLY A 190 -12.20 -15.55 -18.57
C GLY A 190 -11.71 -15.18 -17.17
N PRO A 191 -10.42 -14.80 -16.99
CA PRO A 191 -9.90 -14.34 -15.70
C PRO A 191 -10.69 -13.19 -15.07
N LEU A 192 -11.16 -12.22 -15.88
CA LEU A 192 -12.00 -11.12 -15.39
C LEU A 192 -13.38 -11.62 -14.91
N HIS A 193 -13.97 -12.58 -15.61
CA HIS A 193 -15.22 -13.20 -15.20
C HIS A 193 -15.09 -13.93 -13.86
N ASP A 194 -14.06 -14.76 -13.70
CA ASP A 194 -13.79 -15.51 -12.47
C ASP A 194 -13.51 -14.55 -11.29
N ASN A 195 -12.72 -13.50 -11.54
CA ASN A 195 -12.49 -12.44 -10.56
C ASN A 195 -13.81 -11.79 -10.13
N GLN A 196 -14.66 -11.40 -11.08
CA GLN A 196 -15.93 -10.76 -10.78
C GLN A 196 -16.89 -11.67 -10.03
N GLN A 197 -16.90 -12.97 -10.32
CA GLN A 197 -17.67 -13.96 -9.54
C GLN A 197 -17.21 -14.00 -8.09
N ALA A 198 -15.90 -14.07 -7.83
CA ALA A 198 -15.34 -14.08 -6.48
C ALA A 198 -15.64 -12.79 -5.70
N ILE A 199 -15.56 -11.62 -6.37
CA ILE A 199 -15.91 -10.34 -5.75
C ILE A 199 -17.41 -10.29 -5.38
N ARG A 200 -18.29 -10.75 -6.27
CA ARG A 200 -19.74 -10.78 -6.04
C ARG A 200 -20.12 -11.76 -4.95
N SER A 201 -19.54 -12.97 -4.94
CA SER A 201 -19.83 -13.98 -3.92
C SER A 201 -19.48 -13.46 -2.52
N ARG A 202 -18.31 -12.81 -2.36
CA ARG A 202 -17.94 -12.18 -1.09
C ARG A 202 -18.91 -11.07 -0.66
N ARG A 203 -19.26 -10.15 -1.57
CA ARG A 203 -20.17 -9.03 -1.27
C ARG A 203 -21.55 -9.49 -0.82
N ASN A 204 -22.03 -10.60 -1.38
CA ASN A 204 -23.36 -11.15 -1.10
C ASN A 204 -23.36 -12.25 -0.02
N SER A 205 -22.19 -12.62 0.52
CA SER A 205 -22.10 -13.73 1.47
C SER A 205 -22.64 -13.33 2.86
N GLY A 206 -23.55 -14.15 3.38
CA GLY A 206 -24.03 -14.05 4.77
C GLY A 206 -22.92 -14.26 5.81
N ARG A 207 -21.77 -14.83 5.40
CA ARG A 207 -20.58 -14.99 6.25
C ARG A 207 -19.87 -13.65 6.50
N VAL A 208 -20.05 -12.68 5.61
CA VAL A 208 -19.39 -11.37 5.68
C VAL A 208 -20.26 -10.36 6.42
N THR A 209 -21.59 -10.39 6.21
CA THR A 209 -22.51 -9.42 6.82
C THR A 209 -23.40 -10.08 7.88
N ASN A 210 -23.23 -9.68 9.14
CA ASN A 210 -24.09 -10.09 10.25
C ASN A 210 -25.00 -8.91 10.70
N PRO A 211 -26.34 -9.02 10.58
CA PRO A 211 -27.28 -7.99 11.02
C PRO A 211 -27.22 -7.66 12.52
N GLU A 212 -26.92 -8.64 13.37
CA GLU A 212 -26.82 -8.45 14.82
C GLU A 212 -25.64 -7.54 15.18
N VAL A 213 -24.50 -7.70 14.49
CA VAL A 213 -23.33 -6.83 14.67
C VAL A 213 -23.64 -5.39 14.26
N ARG A 214 -24.37 -5.20 13.16
CA ARG A 214 -24.81 -3.86 12.73
C ARG A 214 -25.71 -3.20 13.79
N THR A 215 -26.66 -3.97 14.32
CA THR A 215 -27.57 -3.51 15.37
C THR A 215 -26.81 -3.15 16.65
N ALA A 216 -25.90 -4.01 17.10
CA ALA A 216 -25.08 -3.78 18.28
C ALA A 216 -24.18 -2.54 18.14
N THR A 217 -23.57 -2.34 16.97
CA THR A 217 -22.70 -1.18 16.70
C THR A 217 -23.49 0.12 16.71
N ALA A 218 -24.72 0.12 16.17
CA ALA A 218 -25.60 1.29 16.19
C ALA A 218 -26.08 1.67 17.61
N ALA A 219 -26.09 0.72 18.55
CA ALA A 219 -26.50 0.93 19.93
C ALA A 219 -25.38 1.44 20.85
N ILE A 220 -24.17 1.69 20.34
CA ILE A 220 -23.05 2.16 21.16
C ILE A 220 -23.34 3.56 21.72
N THR A 221 -23.21 3.70 23.04
CA THR A 221 -23.35 4.99 23.74
C THR A 221 -22.05 5.41 24.41
N PRO A 222 -21.80 6.71 24.66
CA PRO A 222 -20.59 7.17 25.35
C PRO A 222 -20.39 6.54 26.73
N ALA A 223 -21.47 6.19 27.42
CA ALA A 223 -21.43 5.53 28.72
C ALA A 223 -20.78 4.13 28.66
N MET A 224 -20.90 3.41 27.55
CA MET A 224 -20.26 2.09 27.37
C MET A 224 -18.73 2.17 27.34
N ALA A 225 -18.17 3.33 26.96
CA ALA A 225 -16.73 3.61 26.99
C ALA A 225 -16.23 4.11 28.36
N GLN A 226 -17.12 4.23 29.35
CA GLN A 226 -16.80 4.80 30.66
C GLN A 226 -17.00 3.79 31.79
N ARG A 227 -16.06 3.76 32.73
CA ARG A 227 -16.21 3.00 33.98
C ARG A 227 -17.22 3.73 34.88
N HIS A 228 -18.01 2.98 35.65
CA HIS A 228 -19.00 3.56 36.58
C HIS A 228 -18.45 4.46 37.70
N SER A 229 -17.15 4.44 37.97
CA SER A 229 -16.53 5.27 39.02
C SER A 229 -15.12 5.64 38.60
N ALA A 230 -14.62 6.80 39.04
CA ALA A 230 -13.26 7.26 38.75
C ALA A 230 -12.18 6.38 39.40
N TYR A 231 -10.95 6.47 38.90
CA TYR A 231 -9.82 5.65 39.38
C TYR A 231 -9.60 5.74 40.90
N PRO A 232 -9.61 6.92 41.55
CA PRO A 232 -9.36 7.02 43.00
C PRO A 232 -10.32 6.19 43.86
N GLU A 233 -11.57 6.06 43.44
CA GLU A 233 -12.59 5.26 44.14
C GLU A 233 -12.42 3.76 43.86
N ARG A 234 -12.06 3.40 42.63
CA ARG A 234 -11.82 2.01 42.25
C ARG A 234 -10.55 1.45 42.91
N ALA A 235 -9.48 2.24 42.96
CA ALA A 235 -8.20 1.84 43.53
C ALA A 235 -8.33 1.46 45.02
N LYS A 236 -9.08 2.25 45.82
CA LYS A 236 -9.38 1.92 47.22
C LYS A 236 -10.10 0.57 47.36
N ARG A 237 -11.10 0.30 46.51
CA ARG A 237 -11.84 -0.97 46.52
C ARG A 237 -10.96 -2.15 46.10
N GLN A 238 -10.11 -1.96 45.09
CA GLN A 238 -9.17 -2.97 44.61
C GLN A 238 -8.10 -3.30 45.66
N GLN A 239 -7.51 -2.30 46.33
CA GLN A 239 -6.54 -2.52 47.40
C GLN A 239 -7.14 -3.32 48.56
N ARG A 240 -8.36 -2.98 49.01
CA ARG A 240 -9.06 -3.75 50.06
C ARG A 240 -9.31 -5.21 49.68
N LYS A 241 -9.53 -5.49 48.39
CA LYS A 241 -9.80 -6.84 47.89
C LYS A 241 -8.54 -7.67 47.69
N LEU A 242 -7.51 -7.08 47.07
CA LEU A 242 -6.32 -7.79 46.64
C LEU A 242 -5.18 -7.75 47.67
N ASN A 243 -5.22 -6.78 48.60
CA ASN A 243 -4.21 -6.54 49.63
C ASN A 243 -2.76 -6.62 49.10
N LEU A 244 -2.53 -6.01 47.94
CA LEU A 244 -1.23 -6.04 47.29
C LEU A 244 -0.20 -5.27 48.14
N PRO A 245 1.05 -5.75 48.22
CA PRO A 245 2.11 -4.98 48.87
C PRO A 245 2.44 -3.73 48.06
N LEU A 246 3.21 -2.83 48.66
CA LEU A 246 3.91 -1.82 47.87
C LEU A 246 4.83 -2.53 46.88
N PHE A 247 4.94 -1.97 45.67
CA PHE A 247 5.68 -2.55 44.55
C PHE A 247 5.25 -4.00 44.22
N PRO A 248 3.96 -4.23 43.92
CA PRO A 248 3.50 -5.56 43.56
C PRO A 248 4.18 -6.02 42.27
N THR A 249 4.77 -7.20 42.29
CA THR A 249 5.37 -7.81 41.11
C THR A 249 4.32 -8.58 40.31
N THR A 250 4.36 -8.44 38.99
CA THR A 250 3.53 -9.22 38.07
C THR A 250 4.33 -9.53 36.80
N THR A 251 3.85 -10.46 35.98
CA THR A 251 4.37 -10.68 34.63
C THR A 251 3.35 -10.18 33.61
N ILE A 252 3.73 -10.14 32.33
CA ILE A 252 2.83 -9.73 31.25
C ILE A 252 2.01 -10.90 30.69
N GLY A 253 2.40 -12.15 30.98
CA GLY A 253 1.70 -13.35 30.54
C GLY A 253 2.63 -14.53 30.26
N SER A 254 3.08 -14.66 29.01
CA SER A 254 3.70 -15.89 28.50
C SER A 254 5.03 -16.25 29.17
N PHE A 255 5.20 -17.56 29.42
CA PHE A 255 6.44 -18.19 29.87
C PHE A 255 6.94 -19.16 28.79
N PRO A 256 8.25 -19.45 28.75
CA PRO A 256 8.85 -20.45 27.85
C PRO A 256 8.18 -21.82 27.92
#